data_AF-A0A183NM40-F1
#
_entry.id   AF-A0A183NM40-F1
#
_cell.length_a   1.000
_cell.length_b   1.000
_cell.length_c   1.000
_cell.angle_alpha   90.00
_cell.angle_beta   90.00
_cell.angle_gamma   90.00
#
_symmetry.space_group_name_H-M   'P 1'
#
loop_
_entity.id
_entity.type
_entity.pdbx_description
1 polymer ?
#
loop_
_entity_poly.entity_id
_entity_poly.type
_entity_poly.pdbx_seq_one_letter_code
_entity_poly.pdbx_strand_id
1 'polypeptide(L)'
;SHNKFAFQSSSWAKCRFRVIELTHSWRQSNDPKLAHLLSVIREGQCPQWAVERLRSRLVSELVNDQNKPKIIATRLCTHRADADAWNQRKLSELPGRLNNVHWIV
;
A
#
# COMPACT_ATOMS: atom_id res chain seq x y z
N SER A 1 -2.56 -6.54 28.49
CA SER A 1 -3.37 -5.36 28.13
C SER A 1 -4.59 -5.82 27.35
N HIS A 2 -5.82 -5.52 27.79
CA HIS A 2 -7.06 -5.99 27.14
C HIS A 2 -7.57 -5.07 26.01
N ASN A 3 -7.01 -3.87 25.87
CA ASN A 3 -7.36 -2.93 24.81
C ASN A 3 -6.39 -3.11 23.64
N LYS A 4 -6.91 -3.56 22.49
CA LYS A 4 -6.16 -3.76 21.24
C LYS A 4 -6.28 -2.58 20.27
N PHE A 5 -7.33 -1.76 20.41
CA PHE A 5 -7.59 -0.61 19.56
C PHE A 5 -7.77 0.69 20.36
N ALA A 6 -7.41 1.82 19.76
CA ALA A 6 -7.47 3.14 20.41
C ALA A 6 -8.87 3.50 20.94
N PHE A 7 -9.92 3.18 20.18
CA PHE A 7 -11.32 3.44 20.54
C PHE A 7 -11.82 2.62 21.74
N GLN A 8 -11.07 1.62 22.20
CA GLN A 8 -11.39 0.83 23.40
C GLN A 8 -10.87 1.49 24.68
N SER A 9 -10.09 2.57 24.58
CA SER A 9 -9.55 3.26 25.77
C SER A 9 -10.61 4.09 26.50
N SER A 10 -10.49 4.17 27.83
CA SER A 10 -11.37 5.02 28.65
C SER A 10 -11.22 6.49 28.32
N SER A 11 -10.01 6.94 27.95
CA SER A 11 -9.74 8.30 27.48
C SER A 11 -10.56 8.63 26.23
N TRP A 12 -10.59 7.72 25.24
CA TRP A 12 -11.39 7.90 24.02
C TRP A 12 -12.87 8.11 24.33
N ALA A 13 -13.44 7.29 25.23
CA ALA A 13 -14.84 7.42 25.65
C ALA A 13 -15.13 8.77 26.34
N LYS A 14 -14.22 9.23 27.21
CA LYS A 14 -14.34 10.51 27.93
C LYS A 14 -14.27 11.73 26.99
N CYS A 15 -13.48 11.65 25.91
CA CYS A 15 -13.34 12.74 24.95
C CYS A 15 -14.59 13.00 24.11
N ARG A 16 -15.54 12.03 24.02
CA ARG A 16 -16.81 12.17 23.31
C ARG A 16 -16.65 12.75 21.89
N PHE A 17 -15.68 12.22 21.14
CA PHE A 17 -15.39 12.68 19.78
C PHE A 17 -16.64 12.63 18.88
N ARG A 18 -16.79 13.65 18.02
CA ARG A 18 -17.72 13.57 16.89
C ARG A 18 -17.09 12.71 15.81
N VAL A 19 -17.88 11.80 15.24
CA VAL A 19 -17.47 10.96 14.11
C VAL A 19 -17.91 11.64 12.82
N ILE A 20 -16.97 11.82 11.90
CA ILE A 20 -17.23 12.32 10.54
C ILE A 20 -16.69 11.27 9.58
N GLU A 21 -17.58 10.71 8.76
CA GLU A 21 -17.23 9.68 7.79
C GLU A 21 -17.03 10.28 6.41
N LEU A 22 -15.87 10.04 5.81
CA LEU A 22 -15.63 10.37 4.41
C LEU A 22 -16.09 9.21 3.54
N THR A 23 -17.02 9.48 2.63
CA THR A 23 -17.65 8.45 1.79
C THR A 23 -17.06 8.37 0.38
N HIS A 24 -16.22 9.33 -0.01
CA HIS A 24 -15.65 9.40 -1.35
C HIS A 24 -14.15 9.08 -1.38
N SER A 25 -13.75 8.13 -2.23
CA SER A 25 -12.33 7.82 -2.47
C SER A 25 -11.80 8.55 -3.70
N TRP A 26 -10.93 9.53 -3.47
CA TRP A 26 -10.29 10.30 -4.54
C TRP A 26 -9.14 9.55 -5.23
N ARG A 27 -8.48 8.62 -4.53
CA ARG A 27 -7.25 7.96 -5.03
C ARG A 27 -7.53 7.07 -6.25
N GLN A 28 -8.70 6.45 -6.31
CA GLN A 28 -9.13 5.59 -7.41
C GLN A 28 -10.39 6.11 -8.10
N SER A 29 -10.67 7.41 -8.02
CA SER A 29 -11.91 8.00 -8.55
C SER A 29 -12.08 7.81 -10.07
N ASN A 30 -10.97 7.65 -10.79
CA ASN A 30 -10.95 7.38 -12.24
C ASN A 30 -11.13 5.90 -12.62
N ASP A 31 -11.17 4.98 -11.65
CA ASP A 31 -11.45 3.56 -11.87
C ASP A 31 -12.50 3.06 -10.86
N PRO A 32 -13.81 3.23 -11.17
CA PRO A 32 -14.89 2.80 -10.29
C PRO A 32 -14.89 1.28 -10.00
N LYS A 33 -14.39 0.47 -10.94
CA LYS A 33 -14.30 -0.99 -10.76
C LYS A 33 -13.24 -1.34 -9.73
N LEU A 34 -12.09 -0.65 -9.75
CA LEU A 34 -11.06 -0.79 -8.74
C LEU A 34 -11.54 -0.26 -7.38
N ALA A 35 -12.20 0.89 -7.34
CA ALA A 35 -12.76 1.43 -6.09
C ALA A 35 -13.75 0.44 -5.45
N HIS A 36 -14.63 -0.16 -6.25
CA HIS A 36 -15.56 -1.19 -5.78
C HIS A 36 -14.84 -2.43 -5.24
N LEU A 37 -13.85 -2.95 -5.98
CA LEU A 37 -13.01 -4.08 -5.54
C LEU A 37 -12.38 -3.81 -4.16
N LEU A 38 -11.78 -2.63 -3.96
CA LEU A 38 -11.13 -2.27 -2.70
C LEU A 38 -12.13 -2.13 -1.55
N SER A 39 -13.33 -1.61 -1.82
CA SER A 39 -14.42 -1.52 -0.83
C SER A 39 -14.86 -2.91 -0.36
N VAL A 40 -15.05 -3.86 -1.27
CA VAL A 40 -15.45 -5.24 -0.96
C VAL A 40 -14.41 -5.92 -0.07
N ILE A 41 -13.12 -5.75 -0.38
CA ILE A 41 -12.01 -6.30 0.42
C ILE A 41 -11.95 -5.65 1.81
N ARG A 42 -12.18 -4.34 1.91
CA ARG A 42 -12.21 -3.62 3.20
C ARG A 42 -13.27 -4.18 4.15
N GLU A 43 -14.43 -4.57 3.62
CA GLU A 43 -15.51 -5.22 4.37
C GLU A 43 -15.24 -6.72 4.67
N GLY A 44 -14.03 -7.21 4.35
CA GLY A 44 -13.63 -8.60 4.59
C GLY A 44 -14.25 -9.62 3.63
N GLN A 45 -14.84 -9.16 2.53
CA GLN A 45 -15.46 -10.04 1.53
C GLN A 45 -14.47 -10.35 0.40
N CYS A 46 -14.43 -11.61 -0.02
CA CYS A 46 -13.55 -12.09 -1.10
C CYS A 46 -14.33 -12.96 -2.11
N PRO A 47 -15.31 -12.39 -2.84
CA PRO A 47 -16.04 -13.14 -3.84
C PRO A 47 -15.12 -13.56 -5.01
N GLN A 48 -15.52 -14.60 -5.73
CA GLN A 48 -14.72 -15.21 -6.80
C GLN A 48 -14.22 -14.18 -7.83
N TRP A 49 -15.08 -13.26 -8.29
CA TRP A 49 -14.70 -12.22 -9.25
C TRP A 49 -13.62 -11.28 -8.71
N ALA A 50 -13.59 -11.02 -7.40
CA ALA A 50 -12.59 -10.15 -6.78
C ALA A 50 -11.23 -10.85 -6.74
N VAL A 51 -11.23 -12.14 -6.40
CA VAL A 51 -10.03 -12.99 -6.41
C VAL A 51 -9.46 -13.10 -7.82
N GLU A 52 -10.30 -13.39 -8.82
CA GLU A 52 -9.91 -13.45 -10.23
C GLU A 52 -9.33 -12.12 -10.71
N ARG A 53 -9.97 -11.00 -10.33
CA ARG A 53 -9.48 -9.66 -10.68
C ARG A 53 -8.11 -9.39 -10.06
N LEU A 54 -7.88 -9.75 -8.80
CA LEU A 54 -6.56 -9.60 -8.17
C LEU A 54 -5.52 -10.50 -8.82
N ARG A 55 -5.84 -11.77 -9.09
CA ARG A 55 -4.94 -12.71 -9.79
C ARG A 55 -4.57 -12.22 -11.19
N SER A 56 -5.48 -11.58 -11.91
CA SER A 56 -5.18 -10.97 -13.22
C SER A 56 -4.12 -9.86 -13.18
N ARG A 57 -3.79 -9.36 -11.98
CA ARG A 57 -2.76 -8.34 -11.76
C ARG A 57 -1.45 -8.90 -11.25
N LEU A 58 -1.33 -10.22 -11.06
CA LEU A 58 -0.08 -10.85 -10.70
C LEU A 58 0.86 -10.82 -11.91
N VAL A 59 1.69 -9.79 -11.97
CA VAL A 59 2.69 -9.61 -13.02
C VAL A 59 4.08 -9.56 -12.37
N SER A 60 5.08 -10.17 -13.02
CA SER A 60 6.46 -10.16 -12.54
C SER A 60 7.08 -8.75 -12.62
N GLU A 61 6.66 -7.95 -13.61
CA GLU A 61 7.00 -6.54 -13.79
C GLU A 61 5.78 -5.80 -14.38
N LEU A 62 5.56 -4.53 -14.01
CA LEU A 62 4.55 -3.71 -14.69
C LEU A 62 4.99 -3.50 -16.15
N VAL A 63 4.04 -3.64 -17.08
CA VAL A 63 4.30 -3.59 -18.53
C VAL A 63 5.01 -2.29 -18.90
N ASN A 64 6.20 -2.44 -19.49
CA ASN A 64 6.96 -1.34 -20.06
C ASN A 64 6.30 -0.90 -21.37
N ASP A 65 5.81 0.33 -21.40
CA ASP A 65 5.58 1.04 -22.65
C ASP A 65 6.97 1.28 -23.27
N GLN A 66 7.22 0.79 -24.49
CA GLN A 66 8.55 0.84 -25.11
C GLN A 66 9.09 2.27 -25.29
N ASN A 67 8.21 3.27 -25.19
CA ASN A 67 8.55 4.69 -25.30
C ASN A 67 8.66 5.43 -23.94
N LYS A 68 8.60 4.72 -22.80
CA LYS A 68 8.73 5.32 -21.47
C LYS A 68 9.88 4.70 -20.67
N PRO A 69 10.54 5.47 -19.80
CA PRO A 69 11.54 4.91 -18.90
C PRO A 69 10.93 3.76 -18.09
N LYS A 70 11.70 2.70 -17.84
CA LYS A 70 11.28 1.55 -17.02
C LYS A 70 10.95 2.03 -15.60
N ILE A 71 9.68 2.27 -15.32
CA ILE A 71 9.21 2.61 -13.97
C ILE A 71 9.03 1.29 -13.20
N ILE A 72 9.96 1.02 -12.30
CA ILE A 72 9.85 -0.09 -11.35
C ILE A 72 8.88 0.35 -10.25
N ALA A 73 7.74 -0.34 -10.12
CA ALA A 73 6.83 -0.08 -9.01
C ALA A 73 7.46 -0.43 -7.66
N THR A 74 7.08 0.35 -6.65
CA THR A 74 7.43 0.09 -5.26
C THR A 74 6.84 -1.25 -4.81
N ARG A 75 7.70 -2.13 -4.29
CA ARG A 75 7.26 -3.38 -3.66
C ARG A 75 6.87 -3.11 -2.22
N LEU A 76 5.69 -3.59 -1.83
CA LEU A 76 5.22 -3.55 -0.44
C LEU A 76 5.58 -4.88 0.24
N CYS A 77 6.16 -4.79 1.44
CA CYS A 77 6.59 -5.94 2.24
C CYS A 77 5.99 -5.85 3.65
N THR A 78 5.78 -6.99 4.31
CA THR A 78 5.27 -7.08 5.68
C THR A 78 6.36 -6.84 6.72
N HIS A 79 7.59 -7.24 6.43
CA HIS A 79 8.72 -7.09 7.34
C HIS A 79 9.74 -6.11 6.79
N ARG A 80 10.32 -5.31 7.70
CA ARG A 80 11.35 -4.33 7.36
C ARG A 80 12.56 -5.00 6.68
N ALA A 81 12.99 -6.16 7.17
CA ALA A 81 14.11 -6.90 6.58
C ALA A 81 13.90 -7.21 5.09
N ASP A 82 12.67 -7.59 4.69
CA ASP A 82 12.34 -7.85 3.29
C ASP A 82 12.36 -6.58 2.45
N ALA A 83 11.90 -5.46 3.01
CA ALA A 83 11.95 -4.16 2.34
C ALA A 83 13.39 -3.66 2.18
N ASP A 84 14.23 -3.80 3.21
CA ASP A 84 15.64 -3.41 3.19
C ASP A 84 16.41 -4.23 2.16
N ALA A 85 16.24 -5.56 2.17
CA ALA A 85 16.87 -6.45 1.20
C ALA A 85 16.43 -6.11 -0.24
N TRP A 86 15.14 -5.85 -0.46
CA TRP A 86 14.62 -5.44 -1.77
C TRP A 86 15.21 -4.10 -2.23
N ASN A 87 15.22 -3.10 -1.35
CA ASN A 87 15.69 -1.76 -1.66
C ASN A 87 17.21 -1.74 -1.92
N GLN A 88 18.00 -2.46 -1.12
CA GLN A 88 19.44 -2.61 -1.35
C GLN A 88 19.73 -3.27 -2.70
N ARG A 89 18.99 -4.34 -3.02
CA ARG A 89 19.11 -5.00 -4.32
C ARG A 89 18.79 -4.03 -5.45
N LYS A 90 17.66 -3.32 -5.39
CA LYS A 90 17.27 -2.34 -6.41
C LYS A 90 18.23 -1.17 -6.54
N LEU A 91 18.80 -0.69 -5.43
CA LEU A 91 19.83 0.34 -5.45
C LEU A 91 21.11 -0.14 -6.14
N SER A 92 21.54 -1.38 -5.88
CA SER A 92 22.74 -1.97 -6.51
C SER A 92 22.58 -2.24 -8.02
N GLU A 93 21.33 -2.37 -8.49
CA GLU A 93 21.01 -2.54 -9.93
C GLU A 93 21.09 -1.20 -10.70
N LEU A 94 21.13 -0.05 -10.03
CA LEU A 94 21.15 1.25 -10.70
C LEU A 94 22.54 1.59 -11.25
N PRO A 95 22.63 2.15 -12.47
CA PRO A 95 23.88 2.70 -12.97
C PRO A 95 24.22 3.97 -12.18
N GLY A 96 25.43 4.06 -11.64
CA GLY A 96 25.91 5.25 -10.96
C GLY A 96 26.81 4.95 -9.76
N ARG A 97 27.34 6.01 -9.15
CA ARG A 97 28.16 5.91 -7.94
C ARG A 97 27.26 5.99 -6.71
N LEU A 98 27.46 5.07 -5.77
CA LEU A 98 26.83 5.14 -4.47
C LEU A 98 27.35 6.37 -3.70
N ASN A 99 26.43 7.25 -3.29
CA ASN A 99 26.75 8.38 -2.44
C ASN A 99 26.20 8.12 -1.04
N ASN A 100 27.10 8.04 -0.06
CA ASN A 100 26.73 7.89 1.34
C ASN A 100 26.43 9.26 1.93
N VAL A 101 25.21 9.42 2.46
CA VAL A 101 24.79 10.64 3.15
C VAL A 101 24.80 10.34 4.64
N HIS A 102 25.72 10.98 5.38
CA HIS A 102 25.71 10.94 6.85
C HIS A 102 24.76 12.01 7.37
N TRP A 103 23.62 11.58 7.88
CA TRP A 103 22.72 12.46 8.61
C TRP A 103 23.28 12.68 10.01
N ILE A 104 23.68 13.91 10.33
CA ILE A 104 23.96 14.31 11.72
C ILE A 104 22.59 14.39 12.40
N VAL A 105 22.34 13.48 13.34
CA VAL A 105 21.18 13.52 14.23
C VAL A 105 21.63 14.00 15.60
#